data_AF-A0A1Z8Q9J1-F1
#
_entry.id   AF-A0A1Z8Q9J1-F1
#
_cell.length_a   1.000
_cell.length_b   1.000
_cell.length_c   1.000
_cell.angle_alpha   90.00
_cell.angle_beta   90.00
_cell.angle_gamma   90.00
#
_symmetry.space_group_name_H-M   'P 1'
#
loop_
_entity.id
_entity.type
_entity.pdbx_description
1 polymer ?
#
loop_
_entity_poly.entity_id
_entity_poly.type
_entity_poly.pdbx_seq_one_letter_code
_entity_poly.pdbx_strand_id
1 'polypeptide(L)'
;MSKLIHSISKNKYLPVVGFGRNLFQPVHAKDLANAYWSVFMSKKSLKGKQYNLPGRNKIAYKEMLYSKSENLDKRIILIFLPYTICLFFVYIYTFIHFIFKWREPYPEKSLIVTVEQVKRMTEDKAFSFEAATNDFSYSPMSFEKGIRDQINDLT
;
A
#
# COMPACT_ATOMS: atom_id res chain seq x y z
N MET A 1 -11.00 -5.50 -7.61
CA MET A 1 -10.51 -4.09 -7.74
C MET A 1 -9.79 -3.67 -6.45
N SER A 2 -8.60 -3.05 -6.53
CA SER A 2 -7.92 -2.58 -5.31
C SER A 2 -8.73 -1.44 -4.66
N LYS A 3 -8.81 -1.41 -3.32
CA LYS A 3 -9.57 -0.38 -2.57
C LYS A 3 -9.15 1.05 -2.96
N LEU A 4 -7.87 1.24 -3.25
CA LEU A 4 -7.32 2.54 -3.63
C LEU A 4 -7.73 2.96 -5.06
N ILE A 5 -7.67 2.04 -6.04
CA ILE A 5 -8.17 2.30 -7.40
C ILE A 5 -9.66 2.68 -7.35
N HIS A 6 -10.43 1.93 -6.57
CA HIS A 6 -11.86 2.21 -6.37
C HIS A 6 -12.12 3.59 -5.75
N SER A 7 -11.29 4.01 -4.80
CA SER A 7 -11.40 5.35 -4.19
C SER A 7 -11.07 6.45 -5.20
N ILE A 8 -9.97 6.29 -5.96
CA ILE A 8 -9.55 7.24 -6.99
C ILE A 8 -10.58 7.33 -8.11
N SER A 9 -11.20 6.21 -8.51
CA SER A 9 -12.21 6.21 -9.57
C SER A 9 -13.49 6.94 -9.17
N LYS A 10 -13.83 6.95 -7.88
CA LYS A 10 -15.07 7.54 -7.35
C LYS A 10 -14.91 8.98 -6.85
N ASN A 11 -13.74 9.34 -6.31
CA ASN A 11 -13.55 10.59 -5.58
C ASN A 11 -12.52 11.49 -6.27
N LYS A 12 -12.89 12.74 -6.51
CA LYS A 12 -11.95 13.79 -7.00
C LYS A 12 -10.99 14.25 -5.91
N TYR A 13 -11.44 14.28 -4.67
CA TYR A 13 -10.66 14.74 -3.51
C TYR A 13 -10.16 13.53 -2.73
N LEU A 14 -8.86 13.43 -2.55
CA LEU A 14 -8.25 12.31 -1.85
C LEU A 14 -7.45 12.81 -0.63
N PRO A 15 -7.89 12.50 0.59
CA PRO A 15 -7.14 12.87 1.79
C PRO A 15 -5.85 12.04 1.90
N VAL A 16 -4.76 12.72 2.24
CA VAL A 16 -3.43 12.14 2.44
C VAL A 16 -2.89 12.60 3.79
N VAL A 17 -2.55 11.66 4.67
CA VAL A 17 -1.91 12.00 5.96
C VAL A 17 -0.47 12.42 5.71
N GLY A 18 -0.07 13.56 6.30
CA GLY A 18 1.22 14.18 6.06
C GLY A 18 1.32 14.79 4.66
N PHE A 19 2.53 14.86 4.11
CA PHE A 19 2.81 15.48 2.80
C PHE A 19 2.91 14.47 1.65
N GLY A 20 2.66 13.19 1.90
CA GLY A 20 2.79 12.11 0.90
C GLY A 20 4.18 11.96 0.29
N ARG A 21 5.23 12.37 1.01
CA ARG A 21 6.64 12.28 0.57
C ARG A 21 7.31 10.96 0.92
N ASN A 22 6.66 10.17 1.77
CA ASN A 22 7.21 8.90 2.20
C ASN A 22 7.26 7.91 1.04
N LEU A 23 8.29 7.08 1.04
CA LEU A 23 8.59 6.15 -0.03
C LEU A 23 7.76 4.89 0.09
N PHE A 24 7.27 4.42 -1.04
CA PHE A 24 6.66 3.11 -1.21
C PHE A 24 7.42 2.33 -2.28
N GLN A 25 7.43 1.00 -2.15
CA GLN A 25 7.84 0.09 -3.22
C GLN A 25 6.71 -0.89 -3.53
N PRO A 26 5.67 -0.45 -4.26
CA PRO A 26 4.50 -1.27 -4.57
C PRO A 26 4.89 -2.48 -5.42
N VAL A 27 4.47 -3.67 -4.99
CA VAL A 27 4.72 -4.95 -5.68
C VAL A 27 3.45 -5.43 -6.37
N HIS A 28 3.58 -5.97 -7.58
CA HIS A 28 2.46 -6.59 -8.29
C HIS A 28 2.19 -8.00 -7.75
N ALA A 29 0.93 -8.42 -7.64
CA ALA A 29 0.57 -9.73 -7.09
C ALA A 29 1.20 -10.89 -7.88
N LYS A 30 1.35 -10.73 -9.21
CA LYS A 30 2.02 -11.70 -10.08
C LYS A 30 3.50 -11.88 -9.72
N ASP A 31 4.21 -10.83 -9.33
CA ASP A 31 5.61 -10.94 -8.91
C ASP A 31 5.74 -11.71 -7.59
N LEU A 32 4.78 -11.54 -6.68
CA LEU A 32 4.72 -12.34 -5.46
C LEU A 32 4.45 -13.81 -5.80
N ALA A 33 3.48 -14.11 -6.65
CA ALA A 33 3.21 -15.48 -7.10
C ALA A 33 4.45 -16.13 -7.73
N ASN A 34 5.16 -15.40 -8.59
CA ASN A 34 6.42 -15.85 -9.18
C ASN A 34 7.50 -16.07 -8.11
N ALA A 35 7.62 -15.20 -7.12
CA ALA A 35 8.57 -15.37 -6.02
C ALA A 35 8.28 -16.64 -5.20
N TYR A 36 7.01 -16.88 -4.85
CA TYR A 36 6.60 -18.13 -4.18
C TYR A 36 6.96 -19.35 -5.03
N TRP A 37 6.68 -19.31 -6.33
CA TRP A 37 7.02 -20.38 -7.25
C TRP A 37 8.53 -20.63 -7.33
N SER A 38 9.34 -19.58 -7.43
CA SER A 38 10.80 -19.67 -7.47
C SER A 38 11.38 -20.26 -6.17
N VAL A 39 10.81 -19.91 -5.02
CA VAL A 39 11.20 -20.51 -3.74
C VAL A 39 10.83 -21.99 -3.69
N PHE A 40 9.63 -22.34 -4.14
CA PHE A 40 9.16 -23.73 -4.15
C PHE A 40 10.00 -24.62 -5.09
N MET A 41 10.42 -24.08 -6.23
CA MET A 41 11.23 -24.80 -7.23
C MET A 41 12.75 -24.68 -6.98
N SER A 42 13.17 -23.93 -5.97
CA SER A 42 14.58 -23.74 -5.67
C SER A 42 15.24 -25.05 -5.23
N LYS A 43 16.34 -25.41 -5.90
CA LYS A 43 17.21 -26.53 -5.47
C LYS A 43 18.04 -26.19 -4.23
N LYS A 44 18.18 -24.90 -3.90
CA LYS A 44 18.88 -24.44 -2.69
C LYS A 44 17.96 -24.55 -1.48
N SER A 45 18.48 -25.02 -0.35
CA SER A 45 17.75 -24.96 0.92
C SER A 45 17.59 -23.51 1.39
N LEU A 46 16.35 -23.03 1.43
CA LEU A 46 15.99 -21.68 1.89
C LEU A 46 15.29 -21.69 3.26
N LYS A 47 15.35 -22.82 3.98
CA LYS A 47 14.67 -23.01 5.27
C LYS A 47 15.17 -22.01 6.31
N GLY A 48 14.24 -21.37 7.03
CA GLY A 48 14.54 -20.41 8.09
C GLY A 48 14.95 -19.02 7.61
N LYS A 49 15.03 -18.78 6.30
CA LYS A 49 15.31 -17.45 5.74
C LYS A 49 14.03 -16.62 5.62
N GLN A 50 14.16 -15.30 5.75
CA GLN A 50 13.10 -14.32 5.57
C GLN A 50 13.53 -13.32 4.50
N TYR A 51 12.61 -12.92 3.63
CA TYR A 51 12.90 -12.02 2.52
C TYR A 51 11.87 -10.91 2.44
N ASN A 52 12.34 -9.70 2.14
CA ASN A 52 11.47 -8.63 1.69
C ASN A 52 11.25 -8.79 0.19
N LEU A 53 9.99 -8.68 -0.25
CA LEU A 53 9.59 -8.74 -1.67
C LEU A 53 8.90 -7.43 -2.12
N PRO A 54 9.58 -6.28 -2.00
CA PRO A 54 9.09 -5.03 -2.54
C PRO A 54 9.11 -5.02 -4.07
N GLY A 55 8.38 -4.08 -4.66
CA GLY A 55 8.49 -3.80 -6.09
C GLY A 55 9.83 -3.20 -6.48
N ARG A 56 10.06 -3.12 -7.80
CA ARG A 56 11.35 -2.68 -8.37
C ARG A 56 11.74 -1.25 -7.98
N ASN A 57 10.79 -0.32 -8.04
CA ASN A 57 11.06 1.11 -7.92
C ASN A 57 10.55 1.66 -6.59
N LYS A 58 11.37 2.51 -5.95
CA LYS A 58 10.93 3.39 -4.86
C LYS A 58 10.19 4.57 -5.48
N ILE A 59 9.00 4.88 -5.00
CA ILE A 59 8.16 5.98 -5.48
C ILE A 59 7.58 6.72 -4.29
N ALA A 60 7.49 8.05 -4.35
CA ALA A 60 6.82 8.81 -3.29
C ALA A 60 5.32 8.50 -3.29
N TYR A 61 4.69 8.47 -2.11
CA TYR A 61 3.26 8.14 -2.00
C TYR A 61 2.38 9.01 -2.90
N LYS A 62 2.62 10.32 -2.94
CA LYS A 62 1.89 11.26 -3.81
C LYS A 62 2.05 10.92 -5.31
N GLU A 63 3.25 10.54 -5.74
CA GLU A 63 3.55 10.20 -7.15
C GLU A 63 2.86 8.90 -7.53
N MET A 64 2.84 7.92 -6.62
CA MET A 64 2.09 6.69 -6.79
C MET A 64 0.59 6.96 -6.98
N LEU A 65 0.01 7.92 -6.25
CA LEU A 65 -1.39 8.30 -6.39
C LEU A 65 -1.67 9.00 -7.72
N TYR A 66 -0.82 9.94 -8.12
CA TYR A 66 -0.94 10.61 -9.42
C TYR A 66 -0.81 9.63 -10.59
N SER A 67 0.20 8.77 -10.58
CA SER A 67 0.38 7.74 -11.61
C SER A 67 -0.84 6.82 -11.73
N LYS A 68 -1.44 6.39 -10.61
CA LYS A 68 -2.70 5.63 -10.64
C LYS A 68 -3.86 6.42 -11.23
N SER A 69 -3.96 7.70 -10.90
CA SER A 69 -5.00 8.58 -11.41
C SER A 69 -4.88 8.81 -12.92
N GLU A 70 -3.65 9.02 -13.41
CA GLU A 70 -3.35 9.19 -14.84
C GLU A 70 -3.71 7.95 -15.64
N ASN A 71 -3.35 6.75 -15.17
CA ASN A 71 -3.73 5.51 -15.86
C ASN A 71 -5.25 5.24 -15.85
N LEU A 72 -6.03 5.91 -14.98
CA LEU A 72 -7.49 5.82 -14.95
C LEU A 72 -8.17 6.98 -15.70
N ASP A 73 -7.41 7.84 -16.39
CA ASP A 73 -7.89 9.08 -17.00
C ASP A 73 -8.69 9.97 -16.02
N LYS A 74 -8.29 9.97 -14.75
CA LYS A 74 -8.88 10.78 -13.69
C LYS A 74 -7.94 11.91 -13.27
N ARG A 75 -8.53 13.04 -12.89
CA ARG A 75 -7.82 14.14 -12.23
C ARG A 75 -8.20 14.16 -10.75
N ILE A 76 -7.25 13.85 -9.89
CA ILE A 76 -7.41 13.94 -8.43
C ILE A 76 -6.77 15.20 -7.86
N ILE A 77 -7.29 15.65 -6.73
CA ILE A 77 -6.72 16.71 -5.89
C ILE A 77 -6.37 16.08 -4.54
N LEU A 78 -5.09 16.09 -4.19
CA LEU A 78 -4.61 15.59 -2.90
C LEU A 78 -4.83 16.64 -1.80
N ILE A 79 -5.54 16.27 -0.74
CA ILE A 79 -5.73 17.10 0.44
C ILE A 79 -4.79 16.60 1.53
N PHE A 80 -3.74 17.37 1.80
CA PHE A 80 -2.75 17.02 2.82
C PHE A 80 -3.27 17.36 4.22
N LEU A 81 -3.38 16.34 5.07
CA LEU A 81 -3.85 16.46 6.43
C LEU A 81 -2.64 16.40 7.39
N PRO A 82 -2.47 17.37 8.30
CA PRO A 82 -1.36 17.33 9.25
C PRO A 82 -1.39 16.06 10.11
N TYR A 83 -0.27 15.35 10.16
CA TYR A 83 -0.14 14.06 10.85
C TYR A 83 -0.61 14.11 12.31
N THR A 84 -0.21 15.15 13.05
CA THR A 84 -0.56 15.35 14.46
C THR A 84 -2.06 15.49 14.66
N ILE A 85 -2.74 16.21 13.77
CA ILE A 85 -4.20 16.42 13.80
C ILE A 85 -4.91 15.08 13.54
N CYS A 86 -4.51 14.34 12.51
CA CYS A 86 -5.07 13.02 12.23
C CYS A 86 -4.90 12.07 13.42
N LEU A 87 -3.70 12.03 14.00
CA LEU A 87 -3.39 11.15 15.11
C LEU A 87 -4.24 11.50 16.36
N PHE A 88 -4.38 12.79 16.66
CA PHE A 88 -5.21 13.29 17.75
C PHE A 88 -6.67 12.84 17.62
N PHE A 89 -7.28 13.03 16.44
CA PHE A 89 -8.66 12.62 16.22
C PHE A 89 -8.86 11.09 16.29
N VAL A 90 -7.92 10.30 15.79
CA VAL A 90 -8.00 8.83 15.88
C VAL A 90 -7.86 8.36 17.33
N TYR A 91 -7.02 9.01 18.14
CA TYR A 91 -6.94 8.73 19.58
C TYR A 91 -8.26 9.08 20.30
N ILE A 92 -8.85 10.24 20.02
CA ILE A 92 -10.15 10.61 20.59
C ILE A 92 -11.22 9.60 20.20
N TYR A 93 -11.31 9.24 18.92
CA TYR A 93 -12.26 8.24 18.44
C TYR A 93 -12.09 6.91 19.16
N THR A 94 -10.85 6.43 19.28
CA THR A 94 -10.53 5.17 19.99
C THR A 94 -10.91 5.25 21.47
N PHE A 95 -10.67 6.38 22.12
CA PHE A 95 -11.01 6.60 23.52
C PHE A 95 -12.53 6.64 23.75
N ILE A 96 -13.28 7.38 22.92
CA ILE A 96 -14.74 7.44 22.99
C ILE A 96 -15.32 6.04 22.76
N HIS A 97 -14.86 5.33 21.74
CA HIS A 97 -15.31 3.97 21.46
C HIS A 97 -15.10 3.01 22.65
N PHE A 98 -13.94 3.13 23.31
CA PHE A 98 -13.63 2.36 24.52
C PHE A 98 -14.55 2.70 25.70
N ILE A 99 -14.75 4.00 25.99
CA ILE A 99 -15.56 4.47 27.12
C ILE A 99 -17.03 4.07 26.98
N PHE A 100 -17.61 4.28 25.79
CA PHE A 100 -19.03 4.05 25.59
C PHE A 100 -19.39 2.62 25.21
N LYS A 101 -18.39 1.70 25.13
CA LYS A 101 -18.57 0.31 24.64
C LYS A 101 -19.47 0.25 23.41
N TRP A 102 -19.26 1.17 22.47
CA TRP A 102 -20.08 1.24 21.26
C TRP A 102 -19.90 -0.04 20.46
N ARG A 103 -20.91 -0.90 20.49
CA ARG A 103 -20.91 -2.13 19.69
C ARG A 103 -21.22 -1.74 18.26
N GLU A 104 -20.18 -1.67 17.43
CA GLU A 104 -20.32 -1.43 15.99
C GLU A 104 -21.30 -2.46 15.41
N PRO A 105 -22.43 -2.04 14.81
CA PRO A 105 -23.41 -2.97 14.27
C PRO A 105 -22.89 -3.73 13.04
N TYR A 106 -21.82 -3.24 12.38
CA TYR A 106 -21.21 -3.86 11.19
C TYR A 106 -19.66 -3.72 11.20
N PRO A 107 -18.93 -4.55 11.98
CA PRO A 107 -17.48 -4.45 12.12
C PRO A 107 -16.73 -4.59 10.78
N GLU A 108 -17.30 -5.34 9.84
CA GLU A 108 -16.77 -5.61 8.49
C GLU A 108 -16.84 -4.42 7.51
N LYS A 109 -17.66 -3.39 7.81
CA LYS A 109 -17.75 -2.13 7.04
C LYS A 109 -17.15 -0.93 7.75
N SER A 110 -16.62 -1.13 8.95
CA SER A 110 -16.06 -0.06 9.75
C SER A 110 -14.84 0.53 9.02
N LEU A 111 -14.96 1.78 8.57
CA LEU A 111 -13.86 2.56 7.96
C LEU A 111 -12.89 3.03 9.05
N ILE A 112 -12.60 2.17 10.04
CA ILE A 112 -11.80 2.53 11.20
C ILE A 112 -10.35 2.56 10.76
N VAL A 113 -9.87 3.78 10.53
CA VAL A 113 -8.43 4.03 10.43
C VAL A 113 -7.88 3.88 11.85
N THR A 114 -7.04 2.87 12.08
CA THR A 114 -6.46 2.62 13.40
C THR A 114 -5.29 3.56 13.69
N VAL A 115 -4.94 3.71 14.96
CA VAL A 115 -3.76 4.49 15.38
C VAL A 115 -2.50 3.97 14.69
N GLU A 116 -2.31 2.65 14.63
CA GLU A 116 -1.17 2.02 13.96
C GLU A 116 -1.18 2.31 12.46
N GLN A 117 -2.36 2.31 11.82
CA GLN A 117 -2.46 2.67 10.40
C GLN A 117 -2.01 4.11 10.16
N VAL A 118 -2.45 5.08 10.97
CA VAL A 118 -2.00 6.47 10.85
C VAL A 118 -0.50 6.61 11.08
N LYS A 119 0.04 5.98 12.13
CA LYS A 119 1.49 5.99 12.42
C LYS A 119 2.30 5.46 11.24
N ARG A 120 1.85 4.35 10.65
CA ARG A 120 2.52 3.73 9.51
C ARG A 120 2.33 4.48 8.19
N MET A 121 1.38 5.41 8.09
CA MET A 121 1.16 6.16 6.83
C MET A 121 2.32 7.08 6.48
N THR A 122 3.11 7.56 7.45
CA THR A 122 4.24 8.47 7.22
C THR A 122 5.60 7.77 7.14
N GLU A 123 5.66 6.48 7.50
CA GLU A 123 6.89 5.67 7.41
C GLU A 123 7.28 5.38 5.95
N ASP A 124 8.59 5.41 5.69
CA ASP A 124 9.20 4.92 4.46
C ASP A 124 9.12 3.39 4.40
N LYS A 125 8.61 2.87 3.29
CA LYS A 125 8.41 1.44 3.00
C LYS A 125 9.24 1.06 1.79
N ALA A 126 10.53 1.33 1.90
CA ALA A 126 11.53 1.01 0.91
C ALA A 126 12.53 0.02 1.51
N PHE A 127 12.55 -1.19 0.98
CA PHE A 127 13.35 -2.30 1.48
C PHE A 127 14.29 -2.82 0.39
N SER A 128 15.38 -3.46 0.80
CA SER A 128 16.25 -4.20 -0.13
C SER A 128 15.64 -5.58 -0.41
N PHE A 129 15.78 -6.04 -1.65
CA PHE A 129 15.39 -7.38 -2.10
C PHE A 129 16.59 -8.18 -2.64
N GLU A 130 17.82 -7.70 -2.41
CA GLU A 130 19.05 -8.35 -2.90
C GLU A 130 19.18 -9.81 -2.46
N ALA A 131 18.81 -10.12 -1.21
CA ALA A 131 18.82 -11.51 -0.72
C ALA A 131 17.89 -12.42 -1.55
N ALA A 132 16.70 -11.93 -1.91
CA ALA A 132 15.76 -12.65 -2.75
C ALA A 132 16.26 -12.82 -4.19
N THR A 133 16.91 -11.78 -4.74
CA THR A 133 17.57 -11.85 -6.05
C THR A 133 18.69 -12.88 -6.06
N ASN A 134 19.55 -12.90 -5.04
CA ASN A 134 20.69 -13.81 -4.97
C ASN A 134 20.27 -15.27 -4.73
N ASP A 135 19.23 -15.50 -3.91
CA ASP A 135 18.83 -16.85 -3.54
C ASP A 135 17.93 -17.50 -4.60
N PHE A 136 17.00 -16.77 -5.20
CA PHE A 136 16.01 -17.33 -6.14
C PHE A 136 15.68 -16.42 -7.33
N SER A 137 16.59 -15.51 -7.70
CA SER A 137 16.47 -14.67 -8.90
C SER A 137 15.20 -13.80 -8.93
N TYR A 138 14.78 -13.31 -7.76
CA TYR A 138 13.67 -12.36 -7.67
C TYR A 138 13.96 -11.09 -8.51
N SER A 139 13.05 -10.81 -9.45
CA SER A 139 13.12 -9.68 -10.38
C SER A 139 11.72 -9.10 -10.61
N PRO A 140 11.24 -8.21 -9.73
CA PRO A 140 9.90 -7.64 -9.85
C PRO A 140 9.77 -6.72 -11.06
N MET A 141 8.54 -6.56 -11.56
CA MET A 141 8.24 -5.60 -12.61
C MET A 141 8.28 -4.15 -12.08
N SER A 142 8.36 -3.18 -13.00
CA SER A 142 8.23 -1.77 -12.61
C SER A 142 6.79 -1.45 -12.23
N PHE A 143 6.63 -0.39 -11.42
CA PHE A 143 5.32 0.05 -10.97
C PHE A 143 4.39 0.41 -12.13
N GLU A 144 4.90 1.11 -13.14
CA GLU A 144 4.14 1.58 -14.31
C GLU A 144 3.63 0.41 -15.16
N LYS A 145 4.40 -0.68 -15.23
CA LYS A 145 3.93 -1.90 -15.87
C LYS A 145 2.83 -2.56 -15.03
N GLY A 146 3.07 -2.71 -13.73
CA GLY A 146 2.11 -3.35 -12.83
C GLY A 146 0.76 -2.63 -12.74
N ILE A 147 0.72 -1.29 -12.83
CA ILE A 147 -0.54 -0.54 -12.85
C ILE A 147 -1.29 -0.73 -14.17
N ARG A 148 -0.60 -0.74 -15.31
CA ARG A 148 -1.22 -1.01 -16.61
C ARG A 148 -1.81 -2.42 -16.65
N ASP A 149 -1.06 -3.43 -16.22
CA ASP A 149 -1.55 -4.80 -16.12
C ASP A 149 -2.79 -4.87 -15.20
N GLN A 150 -2.72 -4.23 -14.03
CA GLN A 150 -3.84 -4.19 -13.09
C GLN A 150 -5.10 -3.50 -13.63
N ILE A 151 -4.97 -2.48 -14.48
CA ILE A 151 -6.13 -1.79 -15.08
C ILE A 151 -6.71 -2.59 -16.24
N ASN A 152 -5.86 -3.20 -17.07
CA ASN A 152 -6.31 -4.10 -18.14
C ASN A 152 -7.08 -5.30 -17.57
N ASP A 153 -6.66 -5.85 -16.43
CA ASP A 153 -7.38 -6.94 -15.75
C ASP A 153 -8.76 -6.52 -15.19
N LEU A 154 -9.06 -5.20 -15.14
CA LEU A 154 -10.32 -4.65 -14.63
C LEU A 154 -11.30 -4.24 -15.75
N THR A 155 -10.85 -4.15 -17.00
CA THR A 155 -11.64 -3.83 -18.19
C THR A 155 -11.94 -5.07 -19.00
#